data_AF-A0A4Y7TQC5-F1
#
_entry.id   AF-A0A4Y7TQC5-F1
#
_cell.length_a   1.000
_cell.length_b   1.000
_cell.length_c   1.000
_cell.angle_alpha   90.00
_cell.angle_beta   90.00
_cell.angle_gamma   90.00
#
_symmetry.space_group_name_H-M   'P 1'
#
loop_
_entity.id
_entity.type
_entity.pdbx_description
1 polymer ?
#
loop_
_entity_poly.entity_id
_entity_poly.type
_entity_poly.pdbx_seq_one_letter_code
_entity_poly.pdbx_strand_id
1 'polypeptide(L)' 'MVSMPPVLLSRALDTFLGLGTGFFAYYLYETHPRTAPSADERLSELLRWKYAQYQARKQGQPNVSA' A
#
# COMPACT_ATOMS: atom_id res chain seq x y z
N MET A 1 26.67 31.12 14.39
CA MET A 1 25.46 30.30 14.62
C MET A 1 24.92 29.87 13.27
N VAL A 2 25.15 28.62 12.86
CA VAL A 2 24.67 28.10 11.57
C VAL A 2 23.25 27.59 11.78
N SER A 3 22.28 28.27 11.19
CA SER A 3 20.89 27.81 11.09
C SER A 3 20.81 26.80 9.95
N MET A 4 20.66 25.52 10.27
CA MET A 4 20.36 24.50 9.26
C MET A 4 18.84 24.51 9.00
N PRO A 5 18.37 24.75 7.77
CA PRO A 5 16.95 24.65 7.46
C PRO A 5 16.50 23.20 7.69
N PRO A 6 15.34 22.96 8.32
CA PRO A 6 14.94 21.61 8.68
C PRO A 6 14.66 20.81 7.40
N VAL A 7 15.32 19.66 7.27
CA VAL A 7 15.21 18.69 6.16
C VAL A 7 13.84 17.96 6.15
N LEU A 8 12.75 18.72 6.23
CA LEU A 8 11.38 18.20 6.31
C LEU A 8 11.00 17.40 5.05
N LEU A 9 11.60 17.72 3.90
CA LEU A 9 11.39 16.98 2.66
C LEU A 9 12.06 15.60 2.68
N SER A 10 13.27 15.47 3.27
CA SER A 10 13.97 14.18 3.35
C SER A 10 13.27 13.23 4.31
N ARG A 11 12.83 13.69 5.49
CA ARG A 11 12.18 12.78 6.47
C ARG A 11 10.94 12.10 5.93
N ALA A 12 10.10 12.82 5.18
CA ALA A 12 8.90 12.25 4.57
C ALA A 12 9.27 11.27 3.45
N LEU A 13 10.24 11.63 2.60
CA LEU A 13 10.71 10.79 1.50
C LEU A 13 11.38 9.52 2.02
N ASP A 14 12.25 9.63 3.02
CA ASP A 14 12.96 8.51 3.67
C ASP A 14 11.96 7.57 4.37
N THR A 15 10.89 8.11 4.98
CA THR A 15 9.82 7.29 5.57
C THR A 15 8.99 6.58 4.50
N PHE A 16 8.66 7.27 3.41
CA PHE A 16 7.92 6.68 2.29
C PHE A 16 8.75 5.61 1.58
N LEU A 17 10.03 5.87 1.37
CA LEU A 17 11.01 4.93 0.83
C LEU A 17 11.17 3.72 1.77
N GLY A 18 11.26 3.93 3.08
CA GLY A 18 11.35 2.85 4.06
C GLY A 18 10.11 1.96 4.08
N LEU A 19 8.92 2.56 4.14
CA LEU A 19 7.64 1.84 4.09
C LEU A 19 7.44 1.11 2.75
N GLY A 20 7.74 1.78 1.64
CA GLY A 20 7.67 1.18 0.30
C GLY A 20 8.65 0.02 0.13
N THR A 21 9.88 0.17 0.64
CA THR A 21 10.90 -0.88 0.61
C THR A 21 10.50 -2.09 1.46
N GLY A 22 9.96 -1.87 2.67
CA GLY A 22 9.44 -2.94 3.51
C GLY A 22 8.30 -3.69 2.85
N PHE A 23 7.35 -2.98 2.26
CA PHE A 23 6.25 -3.58 1.50
C PHE A 23 6.76 -4.37 0.29
N PHE A 24 7.72 -3.83 -0.46
CA PHE A 24 8.31 -4.51 -1.62
C PHE A 24 9.06 -5.77 -1.24
N ALA A 25 9.87 -5.73 -0.17
CA ALA A 25 10.56 -6.89 0.36
C ALA A 25 9.57 -7.99 0.79
N TYR A 26 8.47 -7.60 1.46
CA TYR A 26 7.39 -8.53 1.81
C TYR A 26 6.72 -9.13 0.57
N TYR A 27 6.45 -8.32 -0.45
CA TYR A 27 5.88 -8.79 -1.72
C TYR A 27 6.78 -9.82 -2.42
N LEU A 28 8.10 -9.60 -2.39
CA LEU A 28 9.07 -10.52 -2.98
C LEU A 28 9.18 -11.85 -2.19
N TYR A 29 9.02 -11.77 -0.87
CA TYR A 29 8.94 -12.94 0.01
C TYR A 29 7.68 -13.77 -0.29
N GLU A 30 6.55 -13.11 -0.50
CA GLU A 30 5.26 -13.77 -0.75
C GLU A 30 5.16 -14.36 -2.17
N THR A 31 5.94 -13.87 -3.12
CA THR A 31 6.02 -14.38 -4.51
C THR A 31 7.08 -15.46 -4.71
N HIS A 32 7.87 -15.80 -3.68
CA HIS A 32 8.88 -16.85 -3.78
C HIS A 32 8.26 -18.24 -3.87
N PRO A 33 8.53 -19.03 -4.93
CA PRO A 33 7.84 -20.31 -5.21
C PRO A 33 8.09 -21.41 -4.17
N ARG A 34 9.09 -21.25 -3.28
CA ARG A 34 9.41 -22.20 -2.21
C ARG A 34 8.77 -21.88 -0.86
N THR A 35 8.32 -20.64 -0.66
CA THR A 35 7.83 -20.13 0.63
C THR A 35 6.52 -19.36 0.49
N ALA A 36 5.93 -19.33 -0.72
CA ALA A 36 4.69 -18.65 -0.98
C ALA A 36 3.59 -19.21 -0.07
N PRO A 37 3.07 -18.40 0.86
CA PRO A 37 1.89 -18.81 1.63
C PRO A 37 0.71 -19.02 0.67
N SER A 38 -0.27 -19.80 1.12
CA SER A 38 -1.52 -20.05 0.40
C SER A 38 -2.11 -18.74 -0.10
N ALA A 39 -2.75 -18.72 -1.28
CA ALA A 39 -3.32 -17.48 -1.84
C ALA A 39 -4.20 -16.73 -0.81
N ASP A 40 -5.05 -17.47 -0.09
CA ASP A 40 -5.93 -16.95 0.98
C ASP A 40 -5.19 -16.33 2.18
N GLU A 41 -3.93 -16.68 2.40
CA GLU A 41 -3.09 -16.13 3.48
C GLU A 41 -2.34 -14.86 3.06
N ARG A 42 -2.46 -14.45 1.79
CA ARG A 42 -1.71 -13.32 1.26
C ARG A 42 -2.35 -11.99 1.62
N LEU A 43 -1.52 -11.05 2.07
CA LEU A 43 -1.94 -9.67 2.34
C LEU A 43 -2.46 -8.98 1.08
N SER A 44 -1.93 -9.35 -0.09
CA SER A 44 -2.42 -8.86 -1.39
C SER A 44 -3.87 -9.26 -1.67
N GLU A 45 -4.31 -10.43 -1.21
CA GLU A 45 -5.67 -10.93 -1.44
C GLU A 45 -6.68 -10.15 -0.61
N LEU A 46 -6.36 -9.87 0.65
CA LEU A 46 -7.14 -8.96 1.51
C LEU A 46 -7.24 -7.55 0.94
N LEU A 47 -6.14 -7.01 0.42
CA LEU A 47 -6.12 -5.70 -0.24
C LEU A 47 -7.01 -5.70 -1.49
N ARG A 48 -6.97 -6.77 -2.29
CA ARG A 48 -7.82 -6.94 -3.47
C ARG A 48 -9.29 -7.01 -3.09
N TRP A 49 -9.66 -7.74 -2.05
CA TRP A 49 -11.04 -7.78 -1.53
C TRP A 49 -11.51 -6.41 -1.04
N LYS A 50 -10.68 -5.70 -0.28
CA LYS A 50 -11.00 -4.35 0.21
C LYS A 50 -11.18 -3.36 -0.93
N TYR A 51 -10.33 -3.44 -1.95
CA TYR A 51 -10.44 -2.62 -3.17
C TYR A 51 -11.71 -2.94 -3.96
N ALA A 52 -12.04 -4.22 -4.13
CA ALA A 52 -13.28 -4.65 -4.77
C ALA A 52 -14.52 -4.10 -4.04
N GLN A 53 -14.54 -4.16 -2.70
CA GLN A 53 -15.60 -3.54 -1.91
C GLN A 53 -15.64 -2.01 -2.05
N TYR A 54 -14.51 -1.34 -2.07
CA TYR A 54 -14.45 0.11 -2.26
C TYR A 54 -15.00 0.54 -3.62
N GLN A 55 -14.65 -0.21 -4.67
CA GLN A 55 -15.20 -0.01 -6.01
C GLN A 55 -16.70 -0.28 -6.07
N ALA A 56 -17.18 -1.34 -5.42
CA ALA A 56 -18.62 -1.61 -5.31
C ALA A 56 -19.38 -0.47 -4.60
N ARG A 57 -18.80 0.13 -3.56
CA ARG A 57 -19.36 1.32 -2.88
C ARG A 57 -19.38 2.55 -3.77
N LYS A 58 -18.34 2.76 -4.59
CA LYS A 58 -18.28 3.87 -5.56
C LYS A 58 -19.27 3.71 -6.71
N GLN A 59 -19.43 2.49 -7.22
CA GLN A 59 -20.37 2.17 -8.30
C GLN A 59 -21.82 2.13 -7.79
N GLY A 60 -22.03 1.85 -6.51
CA GLY A 60 -23.31 1.94 -5.81
C GLY A 60 -23.78 3.37 -5.49
N GLN A 61 -23.08 4.39 -5.97
CA GLN A 61 -23.61 5.75 -6.07
C GLN A 61 -24.10 5.96 -7.52
N PRO A 62 -25.30 5.47 -7.90
CA PRO A 62 -25.92 5.93 -9.12
C PRO A 62 -26.10 7.43 -8.97
N ASN A 63 -25.65 8.16 -9.98
CA ASN A 63 -25.87 9.59 -10.11
C ASN A 63 -27.38 9.81 -10.22
N VAL A 64 -28.08 9.87 -9.10
CA VAL A 64 -29.42 10.45 -9.00
C VAL A 64 -29.25 11.97 -8.98
N SER A 65 -28.78 12.51 -10.10
CA SER A 65 -28.94 13.92 -10.42
C SER A 65 -30.35 14.06 -10.98
N ALA A 66 -31.23 14.56 -10.10
CA ALA A 66 -32.56 15.10 -10.42
C ALA A 66 -32.46 16.35 -11.30
#